data_AF-A0A5B8XWH6-F1
#
_entry.id   AF-A0A5B8XWH6-F1
#
_cell.length_a   1.000
_cell.length_b   1.000
_cell.length_c   1.000
_cell.angle_alpha   90.00
_cell.angle_beta   90.00
_cell.angle_gamma   90.00
#
_symmetry.space_group_name_H-M   'P 1'
#
loop_
_entity.id
_entity.type
_entity.pdbx_description
1 polymer ?
#
loop_
_entity_poly.entity_id
_entity_poly.type
_entity_poly.pdbx_seq_one_letter_code
_entity_poly.pdbx_strand_id
1 'polypeptide(L)'
;MERVMKKSLILLSAILMVGVVACDSPAGPEKTAEPVAKAEQAEAPAAAEKAEAPAEKPAEQAEAPSDDPTKAPADVAAPPADAEKTASGLASKVLKPGTGATKPSATNRVEVHYTGWTTDGKMFDSSVQRGTPATFPLNRVIAGWTEGVQLMVEGEKRRFWIPQDLAYKGQPGAPAGMLVFDVELLKIH
;
A
#
# COMPACT_ATOMS: atom_id res chain seq x y z
N MET A 1 10.50 54.30 7.73
CA MET A 1 10.18 53.19 8.65
C MET A 1 11.44 52.36 8.81
N GLU A 2 12.19 52.70 9.84
CA GLU A 2 13.60 52.38 10.04
C GLU A 2 13.82 50.99 10.66
N ARG A 3 14.93 50.37 10.25
CA ARG A 3 15.49 49.14 10.84
C ARG A 3 15.71 49.33 12.33
N VAL A 4 15.04 48.53 13.16
CA VAL A 4 15.36 48.42 14.58
C VAL A 4 16.46 47.39 14.77
N MET A 5 17.70 47.88 14.86
CA MET A 5 18.80 47.22 15.55
C MET A 5 18.76 47.66 17.01
N LYS A 6 18.75 46.71 17.96
CA LYS A 6 19.37 46.94 19.26
C LYS A 6 19.89 45.66 19.91
N LYS A 7 21.19 45.71 20.15
CA LYS A 7 22.07 44.75 20.80
C LYS A 7 21.77 44.70 22.31
N SER A 8 21.82 43.51 22.90
CA SER A 8 22.05 43.26 24.34
C SER A 8 22.81 41.92 24.41
N LEU A 9 24.12 41.89 24.66
CA LEU A 9 24.89 42.19 25.87
C LEU A 9 24.80 41.09 26.96
N ILE A 10 25.77 40.18 26.89
CA ILE A 10 26.61 39.59 27.97
C ILE A 10 25.88 38.90 29.14
N LEU A 11 26.15 37.60 29.38
CA LEU A 11 26.93 37.17 30.56
C LEU A 11 27.43 35.72 30.46
N LEU A 12 28.71 35.56 30.80
CA LEU A 12 29.45 34.32 31.01
C LEU A 12 28.81 33.43 32.09
N SER A 13 28.84 32.12 31.88
CA SER A 13 29.18 31.17 32.95
C SER A 13 29.76 29.90 32.35
N ALA A 14 31.07 29.76 32.53
CA ALA A 14 31.79 28.52 32.39
C ALA A 14 31.69 27.75 33.71
N ILE A 15 31.28 26.48 33.68
CA ILE A 15 31.58 25.52 34.74
C ILE A 15 32.14 24.26 34.10
N LEU A 16 33.16 23.77 34.79
CA LEU A 16 34.25 22.92 34.39
C LEU A 16 33.99 21.48 34.89
N MET A 17 34.37 20.51 34.07
CA MET A 17 35.03 19.23 34.41
C MET A 17 34.34 18.09 35.21
N VAL A 18 34.45 16.91 34.57
CA VAL A 18 35.02 15.62 35.06
C VAL A 18 34.12 14.63 35.80
N GLY A 19 34.10 13.39 35.26
CA GLY A 19 33.74 12.16 35.97
C GLY A 19 33.72 10.93 35.05
N VAL A 20 34.85 10.22 34.94
CA VAL A 20 34.99 8.85 34.37
C VAL A 20 35.18 7.86 35.53
N VAL A 21 34.93 6.56 35.28
CA VAL A 21 35.24 5.33 36.08
C VAL A 21 34.09 4.88 37.00
N ALA A 22 33.73 3.59 37.19
CA ALA A 22 33.84 2.28 36.52
C ALA A 22 33.08 1.26 37.42
N CYS A 23 32.71 0.10 36.86
CA CYS A 23 32.44 -1.24 37.47
C CYS A 23 31.58 -1.39 38.76
N ASP A 24 30.65 -2.37 38.77
CA ASP A 24 30.73 -3.60 39.62
C ASP A 24 29.45 -4.49 39.51
N SER A 25 29.64 -5.75 39.07
CA SER A 25 28.98 -7.04 39.47
C SER A 25 27.44 -7.24 39.52
N PRO A 26 26.92 -8.49 39.33
CA PRO A 26 27.17 -9.63 40.23
C PRO A 26 27.36 -11.03 39.59
N ALA A 27 27.71 -11.96 40.49
CA ALA A 27 28.22 -13.33 40.38
C ALA A 27 27.32 -14.42 39.74
N GLY A 28 27.98 -15.53 39.34
CA GLY A 28 27.44 -16.78 38.73
C GLY A 28 26.74 -17.77 39.71
N PRO A 29 26.74 -19.12 39.53
CA PRO A 29 27.61 -19.97 38.68
C PRO A 29 26.92 -21.04 37.79
N GLU A 30 27.74 -21.73 36.99
CA GLU A 30 27.51 -22.87 36.08
C GLU A 30 26.86 -24.13 36.70
N LYS A 31 26.18 -24.93 35.84
CA LYS A 31 26.12 -26.39 35.95
C LYS A 31 25.83 -27.10 34.61
N THR A 32 26.89 -27.66 34.02
CA THR A 32 27.06 -29.03 33.47
C THR A 32 26.07 -29.64 32.44
N ALA A 33 26.65 -30.48 31.58
CA ALA A 33 26.27 -30.89 30.24
C ALA A 33 25.51 -32.24 30.08
N GLU A 34 24.90 -32.40 28.88
CA GLU A 34 24.77 -33.62 28.03
C GLU A 34 23.78 -34.77 28.40
N PRO A 35 23.35 -35.68 27.47
CA PRO A 35 23.15 -35.59 26.00
C PRO A 35 21.99 -36.47 25.40
N VAL A 36 21.88 -36.46 24.05
CA VAL A 36 21.37 -37.48 23.07
C VAL A 36 19.99 -38.16 23.23
N ALA A 37 19.12 -38.00 22.21
CA ALA A 37 18.39 -39.14 21.60
C ALA A 37 17.82 -38.76 20.20
N LYS A 38 18.30 -39.48 19.17
CA LYS A 38 17.82 -39.54 17.78
C LYS A 38 17.40 -40.99 17.53
N ALA A 39 16.22 -41.21 16.95
CA ALA A 39 15.75 -42.43 16.27
C ALA A 39 14.24 -42.25 15.96
N GLU A 40 13.59 -42.77 14.93
CA GLU A 40 13.93 -43.53 13.72
C GLU A 40 12.59 -43.67 12.93
N GLN A 41 12.69 -44.15 11.69
CA GLN A 41 11.72 -44.20 10.61
C GLN A 41 10.61 -45.28 10.76
N ALA A 42 9.52 -45.13 9.99
CA ALA A 42 8.77 -46.19 9.28
C ALA A 42 7.72 -45.49 8.37
N GLU A 43 7.90 -45.38 7.06
CA GLU A 43 7.66 -46.35 5.97
C GLU A 43 6.16 -46.61 5.65
N ALA A 44 5.81 -46.36 4.38
CA ALA A 44 4.49 -46.46 3.76
C ALA A 44 4.08 -47.92 3.47
N PRO A 45 2.87 -48.20 2.92
CA PRO A 45 2.81 -48.26 1.46
C PRO A 45 1.45 -47.90 0.78
N ALA A 46 1.59 -47.47 -0.48
CA ALA A 46 0.89 -47.89 -1.71
C ALA A 46 -0.65 -47.77 -1.89
N ALA A 47 -0.98 -46.95 -2.90
CA ALA A 47 -1.70 -47.28 -4.15
C ALA A 47 -3.25 -47.27 -4.20
N ALA A 48 -3.77 -46.24 -4.90
CA ALA A 48 -4.85 -46.28 -5.90
C ALA A 48 -4.95 -44.85 -6.49
N GLU A 49 -5.29 -44.53 -7.72
CA GLU A 49 -5.37 -45.20 -9.02
C GLU A 49 -5.46 -44.05 -10.05
N LYS A 50 -5.10 -44.34 -11.30
CA LYS A 50 -4.99 -43.43 -12.45
C LYS A 50 -6.28 -42.67 -12.81
N ALA A 51 -6.04 -41.47 -13.36
CA ALA A 51 -6.68 -40.84 -14.52
C ALA A 51 -8.19 -40.53 -14.48
N GLU A 52 -8.54 -39.24 -14.50
CA GLU A 52 -9.03 -38.61 -15.72
C GLU A 52 -9.01 -37.08 -15.56
N ALA A 53 -8.29 -36.42 -16.47
CA ALA A 53 -8.40 -35.00 -16.68
C ALA A 53 -9.60 -34.74 -17.60
N PRO A 54 -10.42 -33.74 -17.30
CA PRO A 54 -10.89 -32.82 -18.32
C PRO A 54 -9.98 -31.61 -18.25
N ALA A 55 -9.20 -31.43 -19.31
CA ALA A 55 -8.62 -30.15 -19.64
C ALA A 55 -9.77 -29.17 -19.94
N GLU A 56 -10.30 -28.52 -18.89
CA GLU A 56 -11.04 -27.29 -19.07
C GLU A 56 -10.04 -26.15 -19.19
N LYS A 57 -9.96 -25.65 -20.41
CA LYS A 57 -9.28 -24.41 -20.80
C LYS A 57 -9.52 -23.33 -19.74
N PRO A 58 -8.49 -22.61 -19.25
CA PRO A 58 -8.72 -21.30 -18.64
C PRO A 58 -9.11 -20.31 -19.76
N ALA A 59 -10.34 -20.43 -20.24
CA ALA A 59 -10.99 -19.40 -21.01
C ALA A 59 -11.62 -18.43 -20.00
N GLU A 60 -11.09 -17.21 -19.98
CA GLU A 60 -11.89 -15.99 -19.91
C GLU A 60 -12.92 -15.94 -18.76
N GLN A 61 -12.46 -15.69 -17.54
CA GLN A 61 -13.31 -15.12 -16.49
C GLN A 61 -12.77 -13.75 -16.10
N ALA A 62 -13.21 -12.73 -16.83
CA ALA A 62 -13.32 -11.39 -16.28
C ALA A 62 -14.40 -11.44 -15.19
N GLU A 63 -14.03 -11.89 -13.99
CA GLU A 63 -14.95 -11.99 -12.86
C GLU A 63 -15.46 -10.59 -12.47
N ALA A 64 -16.77 -10.51 -12.23
CA ALA A 64 -17.46 -9.31 -11.77
C ALA A 64 -16.80 -8.73 -10.50
N PRO A 65 -16.88 -7.41 -10.27
CA PRO A 65 -16.32 -6.79 -9.07
C PRO A 65 -16.87 -7.45 -7.81
N SER A 66 -15.99 -7.87 -6.89
CA SER A 66 -16.34 -8.38 -5.56
C SER A 66 -17.32 -7.41 -4.88
N ASP A 67 -18.44 -7.91 -4.36
CA ASP A 67 -19.44 -7.11 -3.64
C ASP A 67 -18.88 -6.49 -2.34
N ASP A 68 -17.82 -7.07 -1.77
CA ASP A 68 -17.08 -6.52 -0.63
C ASP A 68 -15.93 -5.61 -1.11
N PRO A 69 -16.01 -4.28 -0.89
CA PRO A 69 -15.00 -3.32 -1.31
C PRO A 69 -13.68 -3.39 -0.52
N THR A 70 -13.58 -4.23 0.52
CA THR A 70 -12.35 -4.44 1.30
C THR A 70 -11.58 -5.69 0.87
N LYS A 71 -12.25 -6.64 0.20
CA LYS A 71 -11.62 -7.85 -0.32
C LYS A 71 -10.78 -7.54 -1.56
N ALA A 72 -9.57 -8.08 -1.62
CA ALA A 72 -8.71 -7.97 -2.79
C ALA A 72 -9.43 -8.53 -4.05
N PRO A 73 -9.36 -7.82 -5.18
CA PRO A 73 -9.95 -8.28 -6.42
C PRO A 73 -9.15 -9.41 -7.08
N ALA A 74 -9.78 -10.17 -7.98
CA ALA A 74 -9.15 -11.30 -8.66
C ALA A 74 -7.93 -10.90 -9.52
N ASP A 75 -7.97 -9.69 -10.07
CA ASP A 75 -6.93 -9.09 -10.92
C ASP A 75 -5.93 -8.21 -10.13
N VAL A 76 -5.82 -8.40 -8.81
CA VAL A 76 -4.89 -7.61 -7.96
C VAL A 76 -3.41 -7.82 -8.35
N ALA A 77 -3.07 -8.98 -8.91
CA ALA A 77 -1.68 -9.31 -9.24
C ALA A 77 -1.15 -8.53 -10.47
N ALA A 78 -2.03 -8.25 -11.45
CA ALA A 78 -1.66 -7.62 -12.71
C ALA A 78 -2.88 -7.00 -13.41
N PRO A 79 -2.72 -5.89 -14.17
CA PRO A 79 -3.81 -5.34 -14.96
C PRO A 79 -4.28 -6.35 -16.03
N PRO A 80 -5.60 -6.56 -16.19
CA PRO A 80 -6.14 -7.41 -17.23
C PRO A 80 -5.89 -6.83 -18.63
N ALA A 81 -6.06 -7.66 -19.67
CA ALA A 81 -5.79 -7.26 -21.05
C ALA A 81 -6.69 -6.11 -21.55
N ASP A 82 -7.88 -5.97 -20.96
CA ASP A 82 -8.86 -4.92 -21.29
C ASP A 82 -8.67 -3.62 -20.48
N ALA A 83 -7.65 -3.54 -19.63
CA ALA A 83 -7.33 -2.31 -18.91
C ALA A 83 -6.76 -1.24 -19.86
N GLU A 84 -7.27 -0.02 -19.74
CA GLU A 84 -6.75 1.16 -20.42
C GLU A 84 -5.37 1.50 -19.85
N LYS A 85 -4.40 1.85 -20.71
CA LYS A 85 -3.05 2.25 -20.29
C LYS A 85 -2.70 3.64 -20.80
N THR A 86 -2.16 4.46 -19.92
CA THR A 86 -1.63 5.78 -20.28
C THR A 86 -0.15 5.69 -20.64
N ALA A 87 0.40 6.78 -21.20
CA ALA A 87 1.81 6.86 -21.57
C ALA A 87 2.76 6.78 -20.36
N SER A 88 2.30 7.08 -19.15
CA SER A 88 3.09 6.97 -17.91
C SER A 88 3.15 5.54 -17.38
N GLY A 89 2.37 4.61 -17.96
CA GLY A 89 2.26 3.23 -17.52
C GLY A 89 1.17 2.99 -16.48
N LEU A 90 0.40 4.02 -16.09
CA LEU A 90 -0.82 3.81 -15.30
C LEU A 90 -1.80 2.95 -16.10
N ALA A 91 -2.23 1.83 -15.51
CA ALA A 91 -3.33 1.04 -16.05
C ALA A 91 -4.60 1.29 -15.23
N SER A 92 -5.77 1.30 -15.89
CA SER A 92 -7.04 1.49 -15.20
C SER A 92 -8.22 0.83 -15.90
N LYS A 93 -9.29 0.56 -15.14
CA LYS A 93 -10.53 -0.02 -15.65
C LYS A 93 -11.73 0.54 -14.91
N VAL A 94 -12.74 1.00 -15.65
CA VAL A 94 -14.01 1.44 -15.07
C VAL A 94 -14.75 0.23 -14.53
N LEU A 95 -15.07 0.23 -13.23
CA LEU A 95 -15.86 -0.82 -12.57
C LEU A 95 -17.34 -0.44 -12.52
N LYS A 96 -17.62 0.84 -12.30
CA LYS A 96 -18.97 1.41 -12.32
C LYS A 96 -18.90 2.78 -12.99
N PRO A 97 -19.67 3.03 -14.06
CA PRO A 97 -19.68 4.35 -14.69
C PRO A 97 -20.26 5.39 -13.72
N GLY A 98 -19.66 6.58 -13.74
CA GLY A 98 -20.20 7.73 -13.03
C GLY A 98 -21.28 8.47 -13.83
N THR A 99 -21.89 9.47 -13.19
CA THR A 99 -22.94 10.31 -13.79
C THR A 99 -22.53 11.77 -13.91
N GLY A 100 -21.34 12.12 -13.41
CA GLY A 100 -20.80 13.48 -13.50
C GLY A 100 -20.45 13.90 -14.93
N ALA A 101 -20.52 15.20 -15.20
CA ALA A 101 -20.18 15.79 -16.50
C ALA A 101 -18.74 16.35 -16.54
N THR A 102 -18.11 16.53 -15.39
CA THR A 102 -16.80 17.16 -15.24
C THR A 102 -15.79 16.18 -14.67
N LYS A 103 -14.53 16.38 -15.08
CA LYS A 103 -13.37 15.69 -14.51
C LYS A 103 -12.61 16.65 -13.61
N PRO A 104 -12.03 16.19 -12.48
CA PRO A 104 -11.22 17.06 -11.64
C PRO A 104 -9.94 17.45 -12.39
N SER A 105 -9.40 18.63 -12.09
CA SER A 105 -8.05 19.04 -12.44
C SER A 105 -7.05 18.60 -11.36
N ALA A 106 -5.76 18.59 -11.69
CA ALA A 106 -4.67 18.19 -10.78
C ALA A 106 -4.62 18.97 -9.46
N THR A 107 -5.25 20.14 -9.37
CA THR A 107 -5.26 20.99 -8.16
C THR A 107 -6.57 20.93 -7.37
N ASN A 108 -7.60 20.25 -7.88
CA ASN A 108 -8.86 20.10 -7.16
C ASN A 108 -8.68 19.27 -5.88
N ARG A 109 -9.60 19.48 -4.94
CA ARG A 109 -9.82 18.54 -3.83
C ARG A 109 -10.92 17.58 -4.25
N VAL A 110 -10.76 16.31 -3.92
CA VAL A 110 -11.75 15.26 -4.20
C VAL A 110 -12.12 14.54 -2.93
N GLU A 111 -13.39 14.13 -2.83
CA GLU A 111 -13.91 13.25 -1.79
C GLU A 111 -14.11 11.86 -2.40
N VAL A 112 -13.54 10.83 -1.78
CA VAL A 112 -13.51 9.47 -2.34
C VAL A 112 -13.76 8.39 -1.29
N HIS A 113 -14.34 7.29 -1.74
CA HIS A 113 -14.09 5.99 -1.13
C HIS A 113 -12.94 5.28 -1.85
N TYR A 114 -12.09 4.58 -1.10
CA TYR A 114 -11.04 3.77 -1.70
C TYR A 114 -10.64 2.58 -0.82
N THR A 115 -10.06 1.59 -1.47
CA THR A 115 -9.26 0.54 -0.85
C THR A 115 -8.02 0.29 -1.69
N GLY A 116 -6.87 0.11 -1.03
CA GLY A 116 -5.58 -0.15 -1.66
C GLY A 116 -4.95 -1.48 -1.20
N TRP A 117 -4.41 -2.21 -2.17
CA TRP A 117 -3.73 -3.50 -1.96
C TRP A 117 -2.37 -3.54 -2.64
N THR A 118 -1.44 -4.30 -2.07
CA THR A 118 -0.26 -4.79 -2.79
C THR A 118 -0.65 -5.95 -3.70
N THR A 119 0.19 -6.28 -4.68
CA THR A 119 -0.10 -7.30 -5.71
C THR A 119 -0.24 -8.73 -5.17
N ASP A 120 0.19 -8.98 -3.93
CA ASP A 120 -0.05 -10.21 -3.17
C ASP A 120 -1.46 -10.26 -2.53
N GLY A 121 -2.30 -9.24 -2.74
CA GLY A 121 -3.65 -9.15 -2.19
C GLY A 121 -3.71 -8.59 -0.77
N LYS A 122 -2.59 -8.19 -0.16
CA LYS A 122 -2.61 -7.58 1.17
C LYS A 122 -3.13 -6.15 1.11
N MET A 123 -4.26 -5.91 1.77
CA MET A 123 -4.79 -4.56 1.95
C MET A 123 -3.85 -3.76 2.87
N PHE A 124 -3.51 -2.54 2.46
CA PHE A 124 -2.67 -1.64 3.29
C PHE A 124 -3.42 -0.39 3.74
N ASP A 125 -4.50 0.01 3.05
CA ASP A 125 -5.30 1.17 3.42
C ASP A 125 -6.72 1.08 2.84
N SER A 126 -7.72 1.57 3.57
CA SER A 126 -9.11 1.63 3.11
C SER A 126 -9.91 2.70 3.84
N SER A 127 -10.55 3.61 3.12
CA SER A 127 -11.53 4.52 3.73
C SER A 127 -12.86 3.82 4.00
N VAL A 128 -13.18 2.77 3.24
CA VAL A 128 -14.40 1.98 3.45
C VAL A 128 -14.32 1.21 4.76
N GLN A 129 -13.16 0.61 5.07
CA GLN A 129 -12.94 -0.05 6.36
C GLN A 129 -13.06 0.92 7.54
N ARG A 130 -12.69 2.19 7.35
CA ARG A 130 -12.86 3.24 8.37
C ARG A 130 -14.30 3.75 8.50
N GLY A 131 -15.17 3.47 7.53
CA GLY A 131 -16.57 3.90 7.51
C GLY A 131 -16.80 5.36 7.12
N THR A 132 -15.78 6.09 6.67
CA THR A 132 -15.89 7.52 6.35
C THR A 132 -15.10 7.84 5.08
N PRO A 133 -15.65 8.63 4.12
CA PRO A 133 -14.91 9.11 2.97
C PRO A 133 -13.64 9.87 3.35
N ALA A 134 -12.69 9.89 2.41
CA ALA A 134 -11.45 10.65 2.56
C ALA A 134 -11.40 11.80 1.55
N THR A 135 -10.93 12.97 1.99
CA THR A 135 -10.76 14.13 1.12
C THR A 135 -9.28 14.41 0.88
N PHE A 136 -8.87 14.44 -0.39
CA PHE A 136 -7.49 14.68 -0.78
C PHE A 136 -7.38 15.85 -1.78
N PRO A 137 -6.40 16.76 -1.61
CA PRO A 137 -5.95 17.61 -2.71
C PRO A 137 -5.11 16.76 -3.68
N LEU A 138 -5.50 16.72 -4.97
CA LEU A 138 -4.88 15.84 -5.97
C LEU A 138 -3.40 16.13 -6.23
N ASN A 139 -2.91 17.33 -5.89
CA ASN A 139 -1.49 17.69 -5.99
C ASN A 139 -0.65 17.28 -4.76
N ARG A 140 -1.21 16.51 -3.81
CA ARG A 140 -0.52 16.05 -2.59
C ARG A 140 -0.65 14.54 -2.36
N VAL A 141 -1.08 13.80 -3.38
CA VAL A 141 -1.15 12.34 -3.39
C VAL A 141 -0.08 11.78 -4.33
N ILE A 142 0.03 10.45 -4.40
CA ILE A 142 0.96 9.79 -5.34
C ILE A 142 0.60 10.16 -6.80
N ALA A 143 1.61 10.21 -7.67
CA ALA A 143 1.44 10.70 -9.05
C ALA A 143 0.37 9.92 -9.83
N GLY A 144 0.26 8.60 -9.61
CA GLY A 144 -0.77 7.78 -10.24
C GLY A 144 -2.19 8.14 -9.83
N TRP A 145 -2.40 8.61 -8.59
CA TRP A 145 -3.69 9.15 -8.16
C TRP A 145 -3.95 10.52 -8.77
N THR A 146 -2.95 11.40 -8.77
CA THR A 146 -3.05 12.71 -9.43
C THR A 146 -3.47 12.54 -10.87
N GLU A 147 -2.84 11.64 -11.63
CA GLU A 147 -3.18 11.35 -13.02
C GLU A 147 -4.52 10.63 -13.16
N GLY A 148 -4.69 9.51 -12.46
CA GLY A 148 -5.81 8.59 -12.66
C GLY A 148 -7.16 9.18 -12.28
N VAL A 149 -7.24 9.94 -11.18
CA VAL A 149 -8.52 10.53 -10.74
C VAL A 149 -8.99 11.64 -11.70
N GLN A 150 -8.08 12.30 -12.44
CA GLN A 150 -8.44 13.24 -13.51
C GLN A 150 -9.08 12.55 -14.73
N LEU A 151 -9.06 11.21 -14.81
CA LEU A 151 -9.75 10.45 -15.85
C LEU A 151 -11.21 10.17 -15.50
N MET A 152 -11.57 10.26 -14.21
CA MET A 152 -12.87 9.92 -13.66
C MET A 152 -13.86 11.08 -13.70
N VAL A 153 -15.14 10.76 -13.56
CA VAL A 153 -16.22 11.70 -13.23
C VAL A 153 -16.89 11.34 -11.90
N GLU A 154 -17.64 12.27 -11.31
CA GLU A 154 -18.40 12.00 -10.07
C GLU A 154 -19.35 10.78 -10.22
N GLY A 155 -19.40 9.96 -9.18
CA GLY A 155 -20.13 8.70 -9.11
C GLY A 155 -19.43 7.49 -9.74
N GLU A 156 -18.28 7.70 -10.39
CA GLU A 156 -17.51 6.62 -11.03
C GLU A 156 -16.75 5.80 -9.99
N LYS A 157 -16.75 4.47 -10.14
CA LYS A 157 -15.81 3.58 -9.49
C LYS A 157 -14.81 3.05 -10.53
N ARG A 158 -13.52 3.24 -10.29
CA ARG A 158 -12.43 2.83 -11.18
C ARG A 158 -11.38 2.06 -10.41
N ARG A 159 -10.84 1.01 -11.03
CA ARG A 159 -9.64 0.30 -10.57
C ARG A 159 -8.41 0.91 -11.22
N PHE A 160 -7.34 1.06 -10.45
CA PHE A 160 -6.03 1.51 -10.89
C PHE A 160 -4.96 0.48 -10.54
N TRP A 161 -4.06 0.20 -11.47
CA TRP A 161 -2.79 -0.48 -11.22
C TRP A 161 -1.67 0.53 -11.45
N ILE A 162 -1.07 0.96 -10.35
CA ILE A 162 -0.15 2.09 -10.31
C ILE A 162 1.28 1.52 -10.22
N PRO A 163 2.12 1.66 -11.26
CA PRO A 163 3.50 1.21 -11.19
C PRO A 163 4.27 1.96 -10.10
N GLN A 164 5.34 1.34 -9.59
CA GLN A 164 6.11 1.86 -8.44
C GLN A 164 6.57 3.31 -8.64
N ASP A 165 6.95 3.68 -9.86
CA ASP A 165 7.43 5.02 -10.21
C ASP A 165 6.36 6.11 -10.10
N LEU A 166 5.09 5.72 -10.18
CA LEU A 166 3.93 6.60 -9.97
C LEU A 166 3.34 6.48 -8.56
N ALA A 167 3.90 5.61 -7.71
CA ALA A 167 3.50 5.37 -6.33
C ALA A 167 4.52 5.99 -5.35
N TYR A 168 5.00 5.20 -4.37
CA TYR A 168 5.93 5.65 -3.33
C TYR A 168 7.41 5.53 -3.72
N LYS A 169 7.73 5.09 -4.95
CA LYS A 169 9.12 5.06 -5.48
C LYS A 169 10.13 4.33 -4.57
N GLY A 170 9.68 3.26 -3.89
CA GLY A 170 10.54 2.47 -3.00
C GLY A 170 10.91 3.15 -1.68
N GLN A 171 10.18 4.19 -1.26
CA GLN A 171 10.42 4.85 0.02
C GLN A 171 10.34 3.84 1.20
N PRO A 172 11.34 3.80 2.10
CA PRO A 172 11.32 2.93 3.25
C PRO A 172 10.07 3.13 4.11
N GLY A 173 9.43 2.02 4.52
CA GLY A 173 8.23 2.03 5.35
C GLY A 173 6.92 2.31 4.60
N ALA A 174 6.96 2.57 3.29
CA ALA A 174 5.77 2.66 2.44
C ALA A 174 5.50 1.33 1.70
N PRO A 175 4.26 1.11 1.20
CA PRO A 175 3.99 0.03 0.26
C PRO A 175 4.94 0.09 -0.95
N ALA A 176 5.49 -1.07 -1.33
CA ALA A 176 6.47 -1.20 -2.40
C ALA A 176 5.89 -1.91 -3.63
N GLY A 177 6.53 -1.72 -4.77
CA GLY A 177 6.09 -2.29 -6.04
C GLY A 177 4.86 -1.60 -6.64
N MET A 178 4.16 -2.33 -7.51
CA MET A 178 2.90 -1.88 -8.08
C MET A 178 1.80 -1.91 -7.02
N LEU A 179 0.96 -0.88 -6.98
CA LEU A 179 -0.17 -0.80 -6.07
C LEU A 179 -1.48 -0.88 -6.84
N VAL A 180 -2.46 -1.56 -6.26
CA VAL A 180 -3.81 -1.66 -6.83
C VAL A 180 -4.78 -0.89 -5.96
N PHE A 181 -5.61 -0.05 -6.57
CA PHE A 181 -6.63 0.73 -5.88
C PHE A 181 -7.97 0.59 -6.57
N ASP A 182 -9.02 0.36 -5.78
CA ASP A 182 -10.38 0.69 -6.18
C ASP A 182 -10.72 2.05 -5.60
N VAL A 183 -11.16 2.98 -6.44
CA VAL A 183 -11.53 4.34 -6.04
C VAL A 183 -12.92 4.64 -6.55
N GLU A 184 -13.80 5.13 -5.67
CA GLU A 184 -15.09 5.71 -6.01
C GLU A 184 -15.02 7.22 -5.79
N LEU A 185 -15.20 8.00 -6.86
CA LEU A 185 -15.18 9.46 -6.80
C LEU A 185 -16.55 9.97 -6.39
N LEU A 186 -16.67 10.46 -5.16
CA LEU A 186 -17.94 10.92 -4.61
C LEU A 186 -18.22 12.38 -4.98
N LYS A 187 -17.18 13.23 -4.91
CA LYS A 187 -17.32 14.67 -5.11
C LYS A 187 -16.02 15.36 -5.54
N ILE A 188 -16.16 16.41 -6.35
CA ILE A 188 -15.11 17.37 -6.72
C ILE A 188 -15.41 18.70 -6.02
N HIS A 189 -14.38 19.31 -5.42
CA HIS A 189 -14.45 20.62 -4.75
C HIS A 189 -13.63 21.69 -5.47
#